data_AF-A0A1M6PV91-F1
#
_entry.id   AF-A0A1M6PV91-F1
#
_cell.length_a   1.000
_cell.length_b   1.000
_cell.length_c   1.000
_cell.angle_alpha   90.00
_cell.angle_beta   90.00
_cell.angle_gamma   90.00
#
_symmetry.space_group_name_H-M   'P 1'
#
loop_
_entity.id
_entity.type
_entity.pdbx_description
1 polymer ?
#
loop_
_entity_poly.entity_id
_entity_poly.type
_entity_poly.pdbx_seq_one_letter_code
_entity_poly.pdbx_strand_id
1 'polypeptide(L)' 'MDRSTKFTLWIAFLVLFSYFAWFYLDCAMDESCHIVCTYGGRGGCHTERKPDLKLH' A
#
# COMPACT_ATOMS: atom_id res chain seq x y z
N MET A 1 5.03 16.30 -26.47
CA MET A 1 4.23 15.26 -25.79
C MET A 1 2.77 15.59 -25.97
N ASP A 2 2.04 14.74 -26.69
CA ASP A 2 0.66 15.00 -27.10
C ASP A 2 -0.29 15.08 -25.92
N ARG A 3 -1.35 15.88 -26.06
CA ARG A 3 -2.37 16.11 -25.02
C ARG A 3 -3.02 14.80 -24.57
N SER A 4 -3.16 13.85 -25.50
CA SER A 4 -3.67 12.50 -25.26
C SER A 4 -2.72 11.69 -24.36
N THR A 5 -1.41 11.69 -24.66
CA THR A 5 -0.39 10.99 -23.87
C THR A 5 -0.31 11.52 -22.44
N LYS A 6 -0.46 12.84 -22.26
CA LYS A 6 -0.50 13.45 -20.93
C LYS A 6 -1.71 12.96 -20.13
N PHE A 7 -2.89 12.85 -20.76
CA PHE A 7 -4.09 12.32 -20.12
C PHE A 7 -3.94 10.85 -19.72
N THR A 8 -3.39 10.02 -20.61
CA THR A 8 -3.15 8.61 -20.31
C THR A 8 -2.18 8.43 -19.13
N LEU A 9 -1.13 9.25 -19.05
CA LEU A 9 -0.20 9.23 -17.91
C LEU A 9 -0.88 9.64 -16.60
N TRP A 10 -1.78 10.63 -16.63
CA TRP A 10 -2.56 11.03 -15.46
C TRP A 10 -3.50 9.92 -14.98
N ILE A 11 -4.16 9.23 -15.91
CA ILE A 11 -5.03 8.10 -15.57
C ILE A 11 -4.20 6.96 -14.97
N ALA A 12 -3.07 6.61 -15.58
CA ALA A 12 -2.16 5.60 -15.05
C ALA A 12 -1.66 5.96 -13.65
N PHE A 13 -1.30 7.24 -13.43
CA PHE A 13 -0.90 7.74 -12.12
C PHE A 13 -2.02 7.63 -11.08
N LEU A 14 -3.25 8.01 -11.44
CA LEU A 14 -4.40 7.89 -10.54
C LEU A 14 -4.69 6.44 -10.18
N VAL A 15 -4.63 5.51 -11.14
CA VAL A 15 -4.83 4.07 -10.88
C VAL A 15 -3.77 3.54 -9.92
N LEU A 16 -2.48 3.82 -10.19
CA LEU A 16 -1.38 3.44 -9.30
C LEU A 16 -1.54 4.03 -7.90
N PHE A 17 -1.85 5.33 -7.83
CA PHE A 17 -2.05 6.01 -6.55
C PHE A 17 -3.22 5.44 -5.77
N SER A 18 -4.35 5.18 -6.43
CA SER A 18 -5.54 4.58 -5.79
C SER A 18 -5.27 3.16 -5.29
N TYR A 19 -4.45 2.38 -6.00
CA TYR A 19 -4.02 1.05 -5.53
C TYR A 19 -3.16 1.14 -4.28
N PHE A 20 -2.18 2.05 -4.26
CA PHE A 20 -1.37 2.32 -3.07
C PHE A 20 -2.23 2.81 -1.91
N ALA A 21 -3.14 3.77 -2.15
CA ALA A 21 -4.02 4.30 -1.13
C ALA A 21 -4.93 3.20 -0.56
N TRP A 22 -5.47 2.31 -1.40
CA TRP A 22 -6.28 1.19 -0.96
C TRP A 22 -5.48 0.22 -0.09
N PHE A 23 -4.25 -0.10 -0.47
CA PHE A 23 -3.35 -0.95 0.31
C PHE A 23 -3.06 -0.37 1.71
N TYR A 24 -2.77 0.94 1.79
CA TYR A 24 -2.56 1.61 3.07
C TYR A 24 -3.85 1.78 3.89
N LEU A 25 -4.98 2.07 3.24
CA LEU A 25 -6.28 2.22 3.90
C LEU A 25 -6.81 0.89 4.43
N ASP A 26 -6.65 -0.21 3.69
CA ASP A 26 -7.02 -1.56 4.15
C ASP A 26 -6.25 -1.90 5.43
N CYS A 27 -4.94 -1.61 5.47
CA CYS A 27 -4.14 -1.82 6.66
C CYS A 27 -4.44 -0.82 7.79
N ALA A 28 -4.85 0.41 7.50
CA ALA A 28 -5.23 1.41 8.51
C ALA A 28 -6.62 1.16 9.13
N MET A 29 -7.52 0.54 8.38
CA MET A 29 -8.87 0.17 8.83
C MET A 29 -8.91 -1.16 9.60
N ASP A 30 -7.88 -2.00 9.44
CA ASP A 30 -7.77 -3.31 10.08
C ASP A 30 -6.80 -3.18 11.28
N GLU A 31 -7.32 -3.13 12.51
CA GLU A 31 -6.51 -3.01 13.74
C GLU A 31 -5.46 -4.13 13.90
N SER A 32 -5.65 -5.26 13.19
CA SER A 32 -4.74 -6.42 13.14
C SER A 32 -3.55 -6.22 12.19
N CYS A 33 -3.61 -5.24 11.31
CA CYS A 33 -2.58 -4.93 10.33
C CYS A 33 -1.65 -3.84 10.87
N HIS A 34 -0.35 -4.14 10.91
CA HIS A 34 0.66 -3.18 11.34
C HIS A 34 1.81 -3.13 10.34
N ILE A 35 2.37 -1.93 10.17
CA ILE A 35 3.49 -1.71 9.27
C ILE A 35 4.77 -2.06 10.03
N VAL A 36 5.46 -3.10 9.57
CA VAL A 36 6.75 -3.53 10.11
C VAL A 36 7.84 -2.99 9.20
N CYS A 37 8.63 -2.06 9.72
CA CYS A 37 9.79 -1.53 9.03
C CYS A 37 11.06 -2.17 9.60
N THR A 38 11.77 -2.92 8.76
CA THR A 38 13.04 -3.52 9.15
C THR A 38 14.18 -2.57 8.81
N TYR A 39 14.88 -2.06 9.82
CA TYR A 39 16.06 -1.21 9.66
C TYR A 39 17.33 -2.07 9.65
N GLY A 40 17.59 -2.74 8.53
CA GLY A 40 18.82 -3.50 8.24
C GLY A 40 19.18 -3.40 6.76
N GLY A 41 20.37 -3.83 6.33
CA GLY A 41 20.98 -3.52 5.02
C GLY A 41 20.17 -3.75 3.73
N ARG A 42 19.01 -4.40 3.78
CA ARG A 42 17.94 -4.36 2.76
C ARG A 42 16.64 -3.86 3.41
N GLY A 43 16.64 -2.59 3.81
CA GLY A 43 15.55 -2.01 4.58
C GLY A 43 14.31 -1.80 3.73
N GLY A 44 13.17 -2.23 4.24
CA GLY A 44 11.87 -2.08 3.61
C GLY A 44 10.77 -2.11 4.66
N CYS A 45 9.71 -1.35 4.41
CA CYS A 45 8.47 -1.44 5.18
C CYS A 45 7.50 -2.34 4.44
N HIS A 46 6.93 -3.31 5.15
CA HIS A 46 5.89 -4.17 4.64
C HIS A 46 4.75 -4.23 5.65
N THR A 47 3.54 -4.49 5.16
CA THR A 47 2.37 -4.71 6.02
C THR A 47 2.39 -6.14 6.48
N GLU A 48 2.38 -6.36 7.79
CA GLU A 48 2.22 -7.68 8.38
C GLU A 48 0.83 -7.74 9.03
N ARG A 49 0.02 -8.72 8.61
CA ARG A 49 -1.30 -8.97 9.22
C ARG A 49 -1.09 -10.03 10.30
N LYS A 50 -1.11 -9.63 11.58
CA LYS A 50 -1.11 -10.62 12.67
C LYS A 50 -2.49 -11.25 12.70
N PRO A 51 -2.64 -12.57 12.48
CA PRO A 51 -3.89 -13.22 12.82
C PRO A 51 -4.06 -13.05 14.34
N ASP A 52 -5.09 -12.28 14.72
CA ASP A 52 -5.47 -12.09 16.10
C ASP A 52 -5.50 -13.46 16.79
N LEU A 53 -4.84 -13.55 17.93
CA LEU A 53 -4.78 -14.71 18.81
C LEU A 53 -6.16 -14.91 19.47
N LYS A 54 -7.19 -15.16 18.65
CA LYS A 54 -8.55 -15.50 19.04
C LYS A 54 -8.93 -16.84 18.42
N LEU A 55 -8.15 -17.90 18.67
CA LEU A 55 -8.64 -19.28 18.72
C LEU A 55 -7.51 -20.24 19.13
N HIS A 56 -7.23 -20.37 20.43
CA HIS A 56 -7.11 -21.66 21.15
C HIS A 56 -6.78 -21.43 22.63
#